data_AF-A0A661AST8-F1
#
_entry.id   AF-A0A661AST8-F1
#
_cell.length_a   1.000
_cell.length_b   1.000
_cell.length_c   1.000
_cell.angle_alpha   90.00
_cell.angle_beta   90.00
_cell.angle_gamma   90.00
#
_symmetry.space_group_name_H-M   'P 1'
#
loop_
_entity.id
_entity.type
_entity.pdbx_description
1 polymer ?
#
loop_
_entity_poly.entity_id
_entity_poly.type
_entity_poly.pdbx_seq_one_letter_code
_entity_poly.pdbx_strand_id
1 'polypeptide(L)'
;MKRLLPFLLAFLLIAGCGGGEELTDEEAQDAAQTAVTGISVMAPCFFFPDAYTPEGVKGDTMWTEGDLTDNDMDGVTVSGRFHYMIDTVTIDTLFLNDTIKTRIEGTVIHDDEGTDDDPFTWHVQIKNDNDPEGYFIMNWLGINMKYKGEVSATKEGNTYSVSVDEWFYMESDSGNAGMHWDITIAFTPDNEDWTPGSIQDVTGTMTFSGEYGFFNEKEFDFTVETTRALEVSYALGEFVINSGELLITDAHGNEIKVVFTGNNQYTIYLNGREIS
;
A
#
# COMPACT_ATOMS: atom_id res chain seq x y z
N MET A 1 1.59 0.44 -10.07
CA MET A 1 0.13 0.73 -10.16
C MET A 1 -0.79 -0.41 -10.64
N LYS A 2 -0.41 -1.30 -11.60
CA LYS A 2 -1.34 -2.33 -12.15
C LYS A 2 -1.82 -3.41 -11.14
N ARG A 3 -1.16 -3.57 -9.99
CA ARG A 3 -1.52 -4.56 -8.95
C ARG A 3 -2.27 -3.98 -7.75
N LEU A 4 -2.22 -2.66 -7.53
CA LEU A 4 -2.89 -1.97 -6.42
C LEU A 4 -4.40 -1.79 -6.67
N LEU A 5 -4.81 -1.49 -7.90
CA LEU A 5 -6.22 -1.21 -8.20
C LEU A 5 -7.14 -2.45 -8.07
N PRO A 6 -6.75 -3.66 -8.51
CA PRO A 6 -7.54 -4.87 -8.25
C PRO A 6 -7.56 -5.29 -6.78
N PHE A 7 -6.53 -4.90 -6.02
CA PHE A 7 -6.42 -5.12 -4.58
C PHE A 7 -7.48 -4.29 -3.85
N LEU A 8 -7.49 -2.97 -4.09
CA LEU A 8 -8.48 -2.02 -3.57
C LEU A 8 -9.94 -2.45 -3.80
N LEU A 9 -10.26 -3.01 -4.98
CA LEU A 9 -11.61 -3.47 -5.33
C LEU A 9 -12.06 -4.76 -4.62
N ALA A 10 -11.13 -5.62 -4.19
CA ALA A 10 -11.47 -6.83 -3.45
C ALA A 10 -11.83 -6.53 -1.98
N PHE A 11 -11.22 -5.50 -1.37
CA PHE A 11 -11.46 -5.08 0.02
C PHE A 11 -12.84 -4.45 0.23
N LEU A 12 -13.36 -3.75 -0.76
CA LEU A 12 -14.66 -3.05 -0.68
C LEU A 12 -15.86 -4.00 -0.61
N LEU A 13 -15.68 -5.29 -0.90
CA LEU A 13 -16.71 -6.32 -0.77
C LEU A 13 -16.82 -6.91 0.64
N ILE A 14 -15.88 -6.60 1.54
CA ILE A 14 -15.77 -7.19 2.88
C ILE A 14 -16.35 -6.28 3.97
N ALA A 15 -16.49 -4.97 3.72
CA ALA A 15 -17.00 -4.01 4.70
C ALA A 15 -18.55 -4.01 4.78
N GLY A 16 -19.12 -5.04 5.40
CA GLY A 16 -20.48 -5.04 5.92
C GLY A 16 -20.48 -5.41 7.40
N CYS A 17 -21.26 -4.70 8.22
CA CYS A 17 -21.42 -4.86 9.69
C CYS A 17 -20.34 -4.12 10.52
N GLY A 18 -20.54 -3.60 11.74
CA GLY A 18 -21.61 -3.79 12.71
C GLY A 18 -21.77 -2.66 13.75
N GLY A 19 -20.81 -1.82 14.16
CA GLY A 19 -21.05 -0.62 15.02
C GLY A 19 -21.59 -0.88 16.45
N GLY A 20 -21.16 -1.96 17.09
CA GLY A 20 -21.18 -2.09 18.55
C GLY A 20 -19.89 -1.56 19.18
N GLU A 21 -19.87 -1.36 20.52
CA GLU A 21 -18.65 -1.06 21.30
C GLU A 21 -17.69 -2.27 21.34
N GLU A 22 -18.19 -3.47 21.09
CA GLU A 22 -17.40 -4.71 20.98
C GLU A 22 -17.33 -5.16 19.52
N LEU A 23 -16.11 -5.44 19.05
CA LEU A 23 -15.87 -6.11 17.78
C LEU A 23 -16.38 -7.56 17.84
N THR A 24 -17.05 -7.99 16.77
CA THR A 24 -17.42 -9.40 16.57
C THR A 24 -16.22 -10.22 16.09
N ASP A 25 -16.29 -11.55 16.22
CA ASP A 25 -15.25 -12.46 15.73
C ASP A 25 -15.04 -12.32 14.21
N GLU A 26 -16.11 -12.06 13.45
CA GLU A 26 -16.06 -11.87 12.00
C GLU A 26 -15.34 -10.56 11.65
N GLU A 27 -15.73 -9.44 12.26
CA GLU A 27 -15.05 -8.15 12.05
C GLU A 27 -13.57 -8.19 12.46
N ALA A 28 -13.27 -8.89 13.56
CA ALA A 28 -11.89 -9.08 14.01
C ALA A 28 -11.07 -9.95 13.04
N GLN A 29 -11.69 -11.00 12.47
CA GLN A 29 -11.05 -11.84 11.45
C GLN A 29 -10.78 -11.04 10.16
N ASP A 30 -11.71 -10.19 9.74
CA ASP A 30 -11.56 -9.37 8.53
C ASP A 30 -10.48 -8.30 8.69
N ALA A 31 -10.43 -7.63 9.85
CA ALA A 31 -9.36 -6.68 10.17
C ALA A 31 -7.99 -7.38 10.21
N ALA A 32 -7.89 -8.55 10.87
CA ALA A 32 -6.66 -9.34 10.90
C ALA A 32 -6.21 -9.79 9.49
N GLN A 33 -7.12 -10.33 8.69
CA GLN A 33 -6.83 -10.75 7.32
C GLN A 33 -6.39 -9.58 6.45
N THR A 34 -6.98 -8.41 6.64
CA THR A 34 -6.58 -7.20 5.94
C THR A 34 -5.14 -6.82 6.26
N ALA A 35 -4.79 -6.75 7.54
CA ALA A 35 -3.42 -6.41 7.95
C ALA A 35 -2.40 -7.44 7.40
N VAL A 36 -2.68 -8.74 7.50
CA VAL A 36 -1.80 -9.81 7.00
C VAL A 36 -1.65 -9.74 5.47
N THR A 37 -2.74 -9.48 4.76
CA THR A 37 -2.73 -9.37 3.30
C THR A 37 -1.98 -8.12 2.86
N GLY A 38 -2.18 -6.98 3.56
CA GLY A 38 -1.44 -5.74 3.33
C GLY A 38 0.08 -5.95 3.42
N ILE A 39 0.54 -6.61 4.49
CA ILE A 39 1.95 -7.01 4.65
C ILE A 39 2.41 -7.88 3.48
N SER A 40 1.64 -8.91 3.12
CA SER A 40 2.02 -9.86 2.07
C SER A 40 2.09 -9.23 0.67
N VAL A 41 1.42 -8.10 0.45
CA VAL A 41 1.45 -7.37 -0.82
C VAL A 41 2.51 -6.27 -0.83
N MET A 42 2.73 -5.59 0.29
CA MET A 42 3.73 -4.53 0.41
C MET A 42 5.15 -5.07 0.60
N ALA A 43 5.32 -6.18 1.32
CA ALA A 43 6.64 -6.79 1.56
C ALA A 43 7.38 -7.18 0.27
N PRO A 44 6.73 -7.76 -0.76
CA PRO A 44 7.33 -7.99 -2.08
C PRO A 44 7.99 -6.75 -2.69
N CYS A 45 7.53 -5.55 -2.35
CA CYS A 45 8.03 -4.32 -2.96
C CYS A 45 9.44 -3.93 -2.48
N PHE A 46 9.91 -4.44 -1.34
CA PHE A 46 11.33 -4.31 -0.94
C PHE A 46 12.26 -5.12 -1.85
N PHE A 47 11.76 -6.23 -2.40
CA PHE A 47 12.54 -7.11 -3.27
C PHE A 47 12.51 -6.63 -4.73
N PHE A 48 11.54 -5.79 -5.10
CA PHE A 48 11.41 -5.18 -6.43
C PHE A 48 11.04 -3.69 -6.33
N PRO A 49 11.99 -2.81 -5.95
CA PRO A 49 11.74 -1.36 -5.86
C PRO A 49 11.25 -0.76 -7.19
N ASP A 50 11.70 -1.35 -8.31
CA ASP A 50 11.27 -1.08 -9.67
C ASP A 50 9.74 -1.25 -9.89
N ALA A 51 9.04 -1.96 -9.01
CA ALA A 51 7.57 -2.01 -9.02
C ALA A 51 6.89 -0.68 -8.60
N TYR A 52 7.60 0.20 -7.87
CA TYR A 52 7.16 1.56 -7.54
C TYR A 52 7.62 2.59 -8.55
N THR A 53 8.73 2.32 -9.24
CA THR A 53 9.13 3.17 -10.36
C THR A 53 8.03 3.11 -11.44
N PRO A 54 7.58 4.24 -11.99
CA PRO A 54 6.60 4.27 -13.08
C PRO A 54 7.16 3.71 -14.40
N GLU A 55 7.79 2.54 -14.42
CA GLU A 55 8.18 1.89 -15.65
C GLU A 55 6.94 1.40 -16.41
N GLY A 56 6.69 2.03 -17.57
CA GLY A 56 5.86 1.41 -18.61
C GLY A 56 4.39 1.81 -18.63
N VAL A 57 4.00 2.94 -18.05
CA VAL A 57 2.79 3.63 -18.56
C VAL A 57 3.27 4.48 -19.73
N LYS A 58 3.08 4.04 -20.97
CA LYS A 58 3.22 4.88 -22.17
C LYS A 58 1.88 4.84 -22.86
N GLY A 59 0.95 5.65 -22.37
CA GLY A 59 -0.25 6.04 -23.11
C GLY A 59 0.01 7.37 -23.82
N ASP A 60 -0.74 7.64 -24.88
CA ASP A 60 -0.56 8.81 -25.77
C ASP A 60 -0.76 10.19 -25.11
N THR A 61 -0.99 10.25 -23.79
CA THR A 61 -1.42 11.44 -23.03
C THR A 61 -0.63 11.70 -21.75
N MET A 62 0.55 11.09 -21.56
CA MET A 62 1.45 11.43 -20.46
C MET A 62 2.64 12.26 -20.94
N TRP A 63 3.05 13.23 -20.13
CA TRP A 63 4.28 13.98 -20.36
C TRP A 63 5.05 14.16 -19.06
N THR A 64 6.35 14.33 -19.18
CA THR A 64 7.27 14.43 -18.05
C THR A 64 7.91 15.81 -18.05
N GLU A 65 8.01 16.41 -16.88
CA GLU A 65 8.74 17.66 -16.63
C GLU A 65 9.79 17.39 -15.56
N GLY A 66 11.05 17.79 -15.74
CA GLY A 66 12.13 17.58 -14.77
C GLY A 66 13.37 16.92 -15.35
N ASP A 67 14.36 16.67 -14.48
CA ASP A 67 15.60 16.00 -14.85
C ASP A 67 15.41 14.48 -14.75
N LEU A 68 15.48 13.80 -15.90
CA LEU A 68 15.35 12.34 -15.99
C LEU A 68 16.72 11.66 -16.09
N THR A 69 17.80 12.39 -15.81
CA THR A 69 19.15 11.94 -16.09
C THR A 69 19.73 11.19 -14.90
N ASP A 70 19.87 9.88 -15.06
CA ASP A 70 20.64 8.98 -14.19
C ASP A 70 22.13 9.27 -14.34
N ASN A 71 22.65 10.17 -13.51
CA ASN A 71 24.01 10.66 -13.64
C ASN A 71 25.06 9.70 -13.07
N ASP A 72 24.70 8.76 -12.18
CA ASP A 72 25.61 7.82 -11.54
C ASP A 72 25.36 6.34 -11.93
N MET A 73 24.30 6.06 -12.68
CA MET A 73 23.91 4.74 -13.21
C MET A 73 23.57 3.70 -12.14
N ASP A 74 23.10 4.13 -10.97
CA ASP A 74 22.74 3.21 -9.88
C ASP A 74 21.34 2.57 -10.05
N GLY A 75 20.58 3.04 -11.04
CA GLY A 75 19.26 2.53 -11.39
C GLY A 75 18.09 3.15 -10.62
N VAL A 76 18.35 4.14 -9.74
CA VAL A 76 17.32 4.92 -9.06
C VAL A 76 17.48 6.37 -9.44
N THR A 77 16.78 6.77 -10.49
CA THR A 77 16.93 8.15 -10.95
C THR A 77 15.68 8.71 -11.55
N VAL A 78 14.98 9.55 -10.78
CA VAL A 78 14.13 10.56 -11.38
C VAL A 78 13.89 11.72 -10.41
N SER A 79 14.69 12.79 -10.40
CA SER A 79 14.18 14.07 -9.86
C SER A 79 13.19 14.67 -10.87
N GLY A 80 11.93 14.25 -10.80
CA GLY A 80 11.01 14.45 -11.90
C GLY A 80 9.55 14.54 -11.49
N ARG A 81 8.82 15.28 -12.32
CA ARG A 81 7.39 15.48 -12.23
C ARG A 81 6.73 14.77 -13.41
N PHE A 82 5.97 13.73 -13.11
CA PHE A 82 5.20 13.00 -14.11
C PHE A 82 3.78 13.54 -14.15
N HIS A 83 3.41 14.11 -15.29
CA HIS A 83 2.04 14.50 -15.55
C HIS A 83 1.35 13.41 -16.36
N TYR A 84 0.21 12.95 -15.86
CA TYR A 84 -0.64 12.04 -16.60
C TYR A 84 -1.99 12.69 -16.85
N MET A 85 -2.40 12.64 -18.10
CA MET A 85 -3.78 12.84 -18.50
C MET A 85 -4.25 11.48 -19.01
N ILE A 86 -5.32 10.93 -18.45
CA ILE A 86 -5.99 9.76 -19.03
C ILE A 86 -7.37 10.24 -19.40
N ASP A 87 -7.62 10.43 -20.70
CA ASP A 87 -8.91 10.94 -21.22
C ASP A 87 -9.89 9.81 -21.55
N THR A 88 -9.44 8.55 -21.56
CA THR A 88 -10.27 7.41 -21.94
C THR A 88 -9.77 6.14 -21.24
N VAL A 89 -10.62 5.56 -20.40
CA VAL A 89 -10.39 4.22 -19.84
C VAL A 89 -11.32 3.26 -20.58
N THR A 90 -10.74 2.35 -21.36
CA THR A 90 -11.51 1.26 -21.97
C THR A 90 -11.54 0.11 -20.99
N ILE A 91 -12.68 -0.15 -20.37
CA ILE A 91 -12.87 -1.28 -19.49
C ILE A 91 -13.56 -2.37 -20.28
N ASP A 92 -12.81 -3.41 -20.63
CA ASP A 92 -13.34 -4.62 -21.26
C ASP A 92 -13.91 -5.51 -20.16
N THR A 93 -15.16 -5.27 -19.77
CA THR A 93 -15.89 -6.17 -18.86
C THR A 93 -16.81 -7.06 -19.67
N LEU A 94 -16.97 -8.32 -19.24
CA LEU A 94 -17.80 -9.37 -19.88
C LEU A 94 -19.25 -8.99 -20.21
N PHE A 95 -19.72 -7.80 -19.80
CA PHE A 95 -21.12 -7.35 -19.91
C PHE A 95 -21.31 -5.98 -20.56
N LEU A 96 -20.27 -5.18 -20.79
CA LEU A 96 -20.37 -3.84 -21.38
C LEU A 96 -19.13 -3.54 -22.25
N ASN A 97 -19.31 -3.51 -23.58
CA ASN A 97 -18.36 -2.89 -24.50
C ASN A 97 -18.64 -1.39 -24.55
N ASP A 98 -18.35 -0.68 -23.45
CA ASP A 98 -18.53 0.77 -23.38
C ASP A 98 -17.18 1.47 -23.20
N THR A 99 -16.96 2.50 -24.01
CA THR A 99 -15.80 3.39 -23.86
C THR A 99 -16.21 4.53 -22.94
N ILE A 100 -15.69 4.53 -21.72
CA ILE A 100 -15.96 5.60 -20.76
C ILE A 100 -14.82 6.63 -20.88
N LYS A 101 -15.23 7.87 -21.17
CA LYS A 101 -14.32 9.02 -21.16
C LYS A 101 -14.29 9.60 -19.77
N THR A 102 -13.31 9.18 -18.99
CA THR A 102 -12.96 9.84 -17.73
C THR A 102 -11.67 10.58 -17.95
N ARG A 103 -11.56 11.81 -17.43
CA ARG A 103 -10.33 12.61 -17.42
C ARG A 103 -9.70 12.53 -16.04
N ILE A 104 -8.58 11.82 -15.93
CA ILE A 104 -7.77 11.78 -14.72
C ILE A 104 -6.56 12.68 -14.97
N GLU A 105 -6.35 13.67 -14.11
CA GLU A 105 -5.22 14.59 -14.18
C GLU A 105 -4.48 14.67 -12.86
N GLY A 106 -3.17 14.77 -12.96
CA GLY A 106 -2.33 15.24 -11.88
C GLY A 106 -0.90 14.76 -12.00
N THR A 107 -0.24 14.71 -10.86
CA THR A 107 1.20 14.81 -10.77
C THR A 107 1.75 13.75 -9.83
N VAL A 108 2.75 12.98 -10.30
CA VAL A 108 3.66 12.21 -9.44
C VAL A 108 4.97 12.99 -9.32
N ILE A 109 5.36 13.37 -8.12
CA ILE A 109 6.66 14.01 -7.87
C ILE A 109 7.58 12.98 -7.25
N HIS A 110 8.74 12.77 -7.85
CA HIS A 110 9.86 12.06 -7.23
C HIS A 110 10.94 13.09 -6.87
N ASP A 111 11.27 13.21 -5.59
CA ASP A 111 12.26 14.15 -5.07
C ASP A 111 13.47 13.38 -4.52
N ASP A 112 14.64 13.74 -5.03
CA ASP A 112 15.93 13.10 -4.78
C ASP A 112 16.92 14.08 -4.14
N GLU A 113 16.49 15.29 -3.73
CA GLU A 113 17.37 16.41 -3.32
C GLU A 113 18.28 16.14 -2.08
N GLY A 114 18.39 14.90 -1.58
CA GLY A 114 19.31 14.48 -0.52
C GLY A 114 19.76 13.02 -0.55
N THR A 115 19.73 12.37 -1.72
CA THR A 115 19.59 10.91 -1.85
C THR A 115 20.65 10.24 -2.75
N ASP A 116 21.41 11.00 -3.56
CA ASP A 116 22.48 10.54 -4.49
C ASP A 116 23.51 9.52 -3.94
N ASP A 117 23.60 9.30 -2.63
CA ASP A 117 24.52 8.32 -2.02
C ASP A 117 23.84 6.98 -1.64
N ASP A 118 22.51 6.86 -1.73
CA ASP A 118 21.75 5.65 -1.40
C ASP A 118 20.51 5.41 -2.28
N PRO A 119 20.57 4.48 -3.26
CA PRO A 119 19.49 4.22 -4.21
C PRO A 119 18.17 3.79 -3.56
N PHE A 120 18.15 3.38 -2.28
CA PHE A 120 16.89 3.02 -1.65
C PHE A 120 16.09 4.20 -1.10
N THR A 121 16.71 5.37 -0.93
CA THR A 121 15.99 6.51 -0.36
C THR A 121 15.25 7.24 -1.48
N TRP A 122 13.94 7.39 -1.36
CA TRP A 122 13.14 8.10 -2.36
C TRP A 122 11.84 8.60 -1.77
N HIS A 123 11.22 9.58 -2.44
CA HIS A 123 9.96 10.16 -2.02
C HIS A 123 9.06 10.39 -3.21
N VAL A 124 7.85 9.82 -3.17
CA VAL A 124 6.84 9.88 -4.22
C VAL A 124 5.59 10.54 -3.68
N GLN A 125 5.24 11.71 -4.21
CA GLN A 125 3.95 12.37 -3.92
C GLN A 125 2.95 12.14 -5.06
N ILE A 126 1.75 11.68 -4.71
CA ILE A 126 0.64 11.46 -5.63
C ILE A 126 -0.45 12.49 -5.32
N LYS A 127 -0.49 13.58 -6.10
CA LYS A 127 -1.50 14.63 -5.95
C LYS A 127 -1.99 15.21 -7.27
N ASN A 128 -3.24 15.66 -7.27
CA ASN A 128 -3.80 16.50 -8.32
C ASN A 128 -3.65 17.97 -7.94
N ASP A 129 -2.72 18.69 -8.59
CA ASP A 129 -2.46 20.11 -8.32
C ASP A 129 -3.65 21.02 -8.67
N ASN A 130 -4.62 20.54 -9.46
CA ASN A 130 -5.82 21.28 -9.83
C ASN A 130 -6.99 21.09 -8.85
N ASP A 131 -6.89 20.15 -7.91
CA ASP A 131 -7.89 19.90 -6.88
C ASP A 131 -7.43 20.49 -5.53
N PRO A 132 -8.24 21.34 -4.86
CA PRO A 132 -7.84 21.94 -3.58
C PRO A 132 -7.54 20.94 -2.46
N GLU A 133 -8.11 19.73 -2.52
CA GLU A 133 -7.88 18.65 -1.55
C GLU A 133 -6.78 17.67 -2.02
N GLY A 134 -6.23 17.88 -3.22
CA GLY A 134 -5.16 17.11 -3.83
C GLY A 134 -5.61 15.80 -4.47
N TYR A 135 -6.91 15.52 -4.59
CA TYR A 135 -7.41 14.24 -5.08
C TYR A 135 -7.43 14.15 -6.61
N PHE A 136 -6.97 13.01 -7.12
CA PHE A 136 -7.37 12.51 -8.42
C PHE A 136 -8.82 12.06 -8.36
N ILE A 137 -9.67 12.57 -9.24
CA ILE A 137 -11.09 12.22 -9.26
C ILE A 137 -11.41 11.47 -10.55
N MET A 138 -11.91 10.24 -10.42
CA MET A 138 -12.39 9.40 -11.51
C MET A 138 -13.89 9.17 -11.34
N ASN A 139 -14.70 9.69 -12.26
CA ASN A 139 -16.11 9.32 -12.33
C ASN A 139 -16.30 8.06 -13.18
N TRP A 140 -16.95 7.04 -12.62
CA TRP A 140 -17.28 5.80 -13.31
C TRP A 140 -18.70 5.36 -12.94
N LEU A 141 -19.61 5.30 -13.93
CA LEU A 141 -20.99 4.83 -13.75
C LEU A 141 -21.75 5.52 -12.60
N GLY A 142 -21.49 6.82 -12.37
CA GLY A 142 -22.12 7.58 -11.27
C GLY A 142 -21.41 7.44 -9.92
N ILE A 143 -20.26 6.76 -9.87
CA ILE A 143 -19.39 6.65 -8.69
C ILE A 143 -18.19 7.58 -8.89
N ASN A 144 -17.96 8.51 -7.97
CA ASN A 144 -16.75 9.30 -7.91
C ASN A 144 -15.71 8.59 -7.06
N MET A 145 -14.70 8.00 -7.70
CA MET A 145 -13.52 7.50 -7.02
C MET A 145 -12.51 8.64 -6.85
N LYS A 146 -11.99 8.82 -5.64
CA LYS A 146 -10.94 9.79 -5.32
C LYS A 146 -9.71 9.07 -4.81
N TYR A 147 -8.53 9.52 -5.21
CA TYR A 147 -7.26 8.95 -4.76
C TYR A 147 -6.20 10.03 -4.57
N LYS A 148 -5.39 9.93 -3.52
CA LYS A 148 -4.16 10.69 -3.33
C LYS A 148 -3.26 9.90 -2.39
N GLY A 149 -2.00 10.31 -2.30
CA GLY A 149 -1.15 9.76 -1.27
C GLY A 149 0.31 10.16 -1.41
N GLU A 150 1.11 9.55 -0.57
CA GLU A 150 2.54 9.73 -0.48
C GLU A 150 3.16 8.39 -0.15
N VAL A 151 4.26 8.07 -0.83
CA VAL A 151 5.06 6.90 -0.52
C VAL A 151 6.50 7.34 -0.40
N SER A 152 7.17 6.96 0.67
CA SER A 152 8.60 7.19 0.82
C SER A 152 9.32 5.90 1.14
N ALA A 153 10.58 5.84 0.76
CA ALA A 153 11.51 4.84 1.23
C ALA A 153 12.73 5.53 1.84
N THR A 154 13.25 4.93 2.89
CA THR A 154 14.43 5.42 3.61
C THR A 154 15.27 4.25 4.06
N LYS A 155 16.56 4.49 4.25
CA LYS A 155 17.47 3.52 4.85
C LYS A 155 18.13 4.12 6.09
N GLU A 156 18.18 3.33 7.16
CA GLU A 156 18.97 3.66 8.34
C GLU A 156 19.85 2.44 8.70
N GLY A 157 21.16 2.57 8.50
CA GLY A 157 22.08 1.46 8.68
C GLY A 157 21.79 0.32 7.71
N ASN A 158 21.44 -0.86 8.23
CA ASN A 158 21.03 -2.03 7.45
C ASN A 158 19.50 -2.19 7.39
N THR A 159 18.72 -1.21 7.84
CA THR A 159 17.26 -1.28 7.83
C THR A 159 16.72 -0.47 6.66
N TYR A 160 15.87 -1.11 5.86
CA TYR A 160 15.17 -0.53 4.72
C TYR A 160 13.72 -0.31 5.11
N SER A 161 13.22 0.92 5.06
CA SER A 161 11.87 1.28 5.46
C SER A 161 11.08 1.85 4.29
N VAL A 162 9.82 1.46 4.14
CA VAL A 162 8.85 2.05 3.21
C VAL A 162 7.65 2.53 4.01
N SER A 163 7.31 3.80 3.85
CA SER A 163 6.13 4.43 4.46
C SER A 163 5.13 4.78 3.37
N VAL A 164 3.86 4.50 3.60
CA VAL A 164 2.73 4.74 2.69
C VAL A 164 1.66 5.53 3.46
N ASP A 165 1.33 6.72 2.98
CA ASP A 165 0.15 7.50 3.37
C ASP A 165 -0.77 7.62 2.15
N GLU A 166 -1.73 6.70 1.99
CA GLU A 166 -2.62 6.63 0.84
C GLU A 166 -4.09 6.73 1.24
N TRP A 167 -4.80 7.57 0.50
CA TRP A 167 -6.20 7.88 0.68
C TRP A 167 -6.99 7.47 -0.55
N PHE A 168 -8.02 6.66 -0.36
CA PHE A 168 -8.93 6.26 -1.42
C PHE A 168 -10.38 6.41 -0.99
N TYR A 169 -11.19 7.11 -1.79
CA TYR A 169 -12.61 7.31 -1.54
C TYR A 169 -13.43 6.87 -2.74
N MET A 170 -14.65 6.44 -2.49
CA MET A 170 -15.70 6.24 -3.48
C MET A 170 -16.96 6.90 -2.97
N GLU A 171 -17.54 7.77 -3.79
CA GLU A 171 -18.78 8.45 -3.48
C GLU A 171 -19.82 8.06 -4.53
N SER A 172 -20.99 7.61 -4.08
CA SER A 172 -22.09 7.22 -4.95
C SER A 172 -23.42 7.68 -4.36
N ASP A 173 -24.47 7.70 -5.17
CA ASP A 173 -25.84 7.99 -4.68
C ASP A 173 -26.31 7.00 -3.60
N SER A 174 -25.72 5.80 -3.55
CA SER A 174 -26.01 4.75 -2.57
C SER A 174 -25.19 4.85 -1.28
N GLY A 175 -24.20 5.74 -1.21
CA GLY A 175 -23.31 5.86 -0.05
C GLY A 175 -21.87 6.15 -0.43
N ASN A 176 -21.07 6.46 0.60
CA ASN A 176 -19.65 6.74 0.48
C ASN A 176 -18.88 5.62 1.17
N ALA A 177 -17.81 5.16 0.55
CA ALA A 177 -16.88 4.21 1.14
C ALA A 177 -15.44 4.66 0.86
N GLY A 178 -14.49 4.18 1.63
CA GLY A 178 -13.09 4.37 1.33
C GLY A 178 -12.19 3.94 2.46
N MET A 179 -10.92 4.25 2.28
CA MET A 179 -9.83 3.63 2.97
C MET A 179 -8.69 4.62 3.11
N HIS A 180 -8.05 4.61 4.27
CA HIS A 180 -6.82 5.34 4.54
C HIS A 180 -5.77 4.37 5.04
N TRP A 181 -4.56 4.46 4.53
CA TRP A 181 -3.39 3.71 4.99
C TRP A 181 -2.34 4.72 5.35
N ASP A 182 -1.89 4.76 6.61
CA ASP A 182 -0.69 5.45 7.05
C ASP A 182 0.21 4.41 7.74
N ILE A 183 0.98 3.68 6.93
CA ILE A 183 1.71 2.50 7.37
C ILE A 183 3.18 2.60 6.99
N THR A 184 4.03 2.25 7.94
CA THR A 184 5.45 2.01 7.72
C THR A 184 5.78 0.53 7.89
N ILE A 185 6.50 0.00 6.91
CA ILE A 185 7.13 -1.32 6.97
C ILE A 185 8.63 -1.11 7.00
N ALA A 186 9.33 -1.82 7.86
CA ALA A 186 10.79 -1.82 7.86
C ALA A 186 11.32 -3.25 7.80
N PHE A 187 12.33 -3.47 6.98
CA PHE A 187 12.98 -4.75 6.79
C PHE A 187 14.48 -4.63 7.08
N THR A 188 14.99 -5.51 7.94
CA THR A 188 16.41 -5.64 8.25
C THR A 188 16.85 -7.04 7.82
N PRO A 189 17.65 -7.18 6.74
CA PRO A 189 18.16 -8.47 6.30
C PRO A 189 19.22 -8.99 7.29
N ASP A 190 19.29 -10.31 7.43
CA ASP A 190 20.33 -10.98 8.21
C ASP A 190 21.71 -10.87 7.54
N ASN A 191 21.73 -10.74 6.21
CA ASN A 191 22.94 -10.53 5.43
C ASN A 191 23.17 -9.03 5.22
N GLU A 192 24.25 -8.50 5.80
CA GLU A 192 24.65 -7.09 5.69
C GLU A 192 24.98 -6.65 4.25
N ASP A 193 25.33 -7.59 3.37
CA ASP A 193 25.64 -7.29 1.96
C ASP A 193 24.39 -7.31 1.07
N TRP A 194 23.19 -7.60 1.62
CA TRP A 194 21.97 -7.62 0.84
C TRP A 194 21.47 -6.20 0.54
N THR A 195 21.05 -5.99 -0.70
CA THR A 195 20.43 -4.75 -1.17
C THR A 195 19.08 -5.02 -1.82
N PRO A 196 18.11 -4.10 -1.72
CA PRO A 196 16.86 -4.12 -2.47
C PRO A 196 17.08 -4.35 -3.97
N GLY A 197 16.16 -5.07 -4.62
CA GLY A 197 16.30 -5.48 -6.03
C GLY A 197 17.25 -6.66 -6.29
N SER A 198 17.99 -7.12 -5.28
CA SER A 198 18.82 -8.32 -5.41
C SER A 198 17.97 -9.58 -5.58
N ILE A 199 18.30 -10.40 -6.59
CA ILE A 199 17.66 -11.70 -6.85
C ILE A 199 18.10 -12.81 -5.86
N GLN A 200 18.86 -12.47 -4.83
CA GLN A 200 19.34 -13.42 -3.85
C GLN A 200 18.24 -13.77 -2.84
N ASP A 201 18.19 -15.04 -2.46
CA ASP A 201 17.40 -15.47 -1.31
C ASP A 201 17.85 -14.69 -0.08
N VAL A 202 16.90 -14.20 0.69
CA VAL A 202 17.18 -13.34 1.84
C VAL A 202 16.25 -13.69 3.00
N THR A 203 16.82 -13.69 4.19
CA THR A 203 16.10 -13.78 5.45
C THR A 203 16.33 -12.50 6.24
N GLY A 204 15.42 -12.19 7.15
CA GLY A 204 15.57 -11.05 8.03
C GLY A 204 14.35 -10.84 8.89
N THR A 205 14.36 -9.70 9.56
CA THR A 205 13.26 -9.27 10.42
C THR A 205 12.49 -8.14 9.77
N MET A 206 11.17 -8.17 9.91
CA MET A 206 10.27 -7.15 9.40
C MET A 206 9.43 -6.58 10.54
N THR A 207 9.37 -5.27 10.64
CA THR A 207 8.45 -4.56 11.51
C THR A 207 7.37 -3.86 10.70
N PHE A 208 6.19 -3.74 11.28
CA PHE A 208 5.04 -3.10 10.68
C PHE A 208 4.42 -2.19 11.71
N SER A 209 4.13 -0.94 11.37
CA SER A 209 3.53 0.02 12.29
C SER A 209 2.74 1.05 11.52
N GLY A 210 1.61 1.48 12.07
CA GLY A 210 0.85 2.57 11.49
C GLY A 210 -0.62 2.51 11.83
N GLU A 211 -1.40 3.19 11.02
CA GLU A 211 -2.85 3.29 11.10
C GLU A 211 -3.45 2.89 9.76
N TYR A 212 -4.59 2.20 9.80
CA TYR A 212 -5.42 2.04 8.63
C TYR A 212 -6.89 2.20 9.02
N GLY A 213 -7.63 2.87 8.16
CA GLY A 213 -9.03 3.18 8.37
C GLY A 213 -9.87 2.66 7.23
N PHE A 214 -11.08 2.19 7.56
CA PHE A 214 -12.16 2.02 6.60
C PHE A 214 -13.31 2.93 7.00
N PHE A 215 -13.76 3.75 6.07
CA PHE A 215 -14.97 4.52 6.27
C PHE A 215 -16.01 4.07 5.25
N ASN A 216 -17.20 3.71 5.71
CA ASN A 216 -18.42 3.59 4.91
C ASN A 216 -19.53 4.34 5.66
N GLU A 217 -20.72 3.76 5.81
CA GLU A 217 -21.73 4.21 6.77
C GLU A 217 -21.21 4.28 8.22
N LYS A 218 -20.05 3.65 8.51
CA LYS A 218 -19.30 3.69 9.77
C LYS A 218 -17.81 3.86 9.49
N GLU A 219 -17.13 4.56 10.38
CA GLU A 219 -15.68 4.75 10.38
C GLU A 219 -15.06 3.76 11.37
N PHE A 220 -14.12 2.97 10.89
CA PHE A 220 -13.31 2.05 11.67
C PHE A 220 -11.86 2.45 11.51
N ASP A 221 -11.27 2.97 12.58
CA ASP A 221 -9.86 3.28 12.64
C ASP A 221 -9.15 2.19 13.43
N PHE A 222 -8.11 1.64 12.82
CA PHE A 222 -7.26 0.62 13.41
C PHE A 222 -5.83 1.15 13.49
N THR A 223 -5.21 0.99 14.65
CA THR A 223 -3.75 1.02 14.75
C THR A 223 -3.22 -0.39 14.60
N VAL A 224 -2.03 -0.52 14.03
CA VAL A 224 -1.37 -1.80 13.84
C VAL A 224 0.10 -1.67 14.16
N GLU A 225 0.63 -2.62 14.90
CA GLU A 225 2.04 -2.68 15.22
C GLU A 225 2.55 -4.12 15.35
N THR A 226 3.82 -4.34 15.02
CA THR A 226 4.53 -5.56 15.41
C THR A 226 4.91 -5.49 16.87
N THR A 227 4.30 -6.35 17.69
CA THR A 227 4.68 -6.54 19.10
C THR A 227 5.85 -7.52 19.25
N ARG A 228 6.06 -8.36 18.24
CA ARG A 228 7.27 -9.14 18.01
C ARG A 228 7.58 -9.08 16.51
N ALA A 229 8.81 -8.69 16.17
CA ALA A 229 9.26 -8.60 14.78
C ALA A 229 8.92 -9.89 14.01
N LEU A 230 8.52 -9.71 12.76
CA LEU A 230 8.19 -10.82 11.87
C LEU A 230 9.50 -11.40 11.33
N GLU A 231 9.76 -12.66 11.58
CA GLU A 231 10.84 -13.40 10.94
C GLU A 231 10.37 -13.77 9.53
N VAL A 232 11.03 -13.25 8.51
CA VAL A 232 10.61 -13.40 7.11
C VAL A 232 11.70 -14.00 6.24
N SER A 233 11.28 -14.60 5.15
CA SER A 233 12.18 -15.07 4.10
C SER A 233 11.58 -14.77 2.75
N TYR A 234 12.43 -14.34 1.83
CA TYR A 234 12.11 -14.21 0.42
C TYR A 234 13.04 -15.11 -0.38
N ALA A 235 12.47 -16.11 -1.06
CA ALA A 235 13.23 -17.05 -1.87
C ALA A 235 12.42 -17.46 -3.10
N LEU A 236 13.09 -17.57 -4.25
CA LEU A 236 12.48 -18.05 -5.52
C LEU A 236 11.18 -17.32 -5.94
N GLY A 237 10.99 -16.05 -5.58
CA GLY A 237 9.77 -15.33 -5.91
C GLY A 237 8.71 -15.33 -4.80
N GLU A 238 8.90 -16.10 -3.74
CA GLU A 238 7.92 -16.33 -2.68
C GLU A 238 8.31 -15.61 -1.39
N PHE A 239 7.39 -14.82 -0.86
CA PHE A 239 7.50 -14.20 0.45
C PHE A 239 6.83 -15.07 1.51
N VAL A 240 7.55 -15.33 2.61
CA VAL A 240 7.08 -16.18 3.70
C VAL A 240 7.34 -15.51 5.04
N ILE A 241 6.30 -15.44 5.87
CA ILE A 241 6.37 -15.09 7.28
C ILE A 241 6.52 -16.40 8.07
N ASN A 242 7.66 -16.54 8.75
CA ASN A 242 8.05 -17.72 9.50
C ASN A 242 7.61 -17.65 10.97
N SER A 243 7.63 -16.47 11.57
CA SER A 243 7.10 -16.24 12.91
C SER A 243 6.95 -14.75 13.17
N GLY A 244 6.35 -14.37 14.29
CA GLY A 244 6.15 -12.96 14.65
C GLY A 244 4.81 -12.73 15.30
N GLU A 245 4.54 -11.49 15.68
CA GLU A 245 3.25 -11.10 16.27
C GLU A 245 2.86 -9.69 15.81
N LEU A 246 1.60 -9.55 15.38
CA LEU A 246 0.95 -8.26 15.14
C LEU A 246 -0.09 -8.02 16.22
N LEU A 247 -0.21 -6.77 16.64
CA LEU A 247 -1.33 -6.26 17.41
C LEU A 247 -2.05 -5.22 16.57
N ILE A 248 -3.37 -5.36 16.48
CA ILE A 248 -4.27 -4.41 15.84
C ILE A 248 -5.22 -3.93 16.93
N THR A 249 -5.36 -2.61 17.08
CA THR A 249 -6.23 -2.01 18.10
C THR A 249 -7.25 -1.11 17.41
N ASP A 250 -8.54 -1.30 17.71
CA ASP A 250 -9.57 -0.38 17.22
C ASP A 250 -9.70 0.87 18.13
N ALA A 251 -10.44 1.87 17.65
CA ALA A 251 -10.72 3.09 18.43
C ALA A 251 -11.44 2.86 19.78
N HIS A 252 -12.04 1.67 20.00
CA HIS A 252 -12.73 1.31 21.23
C HIS A 252 -11.84 0.52 22.21
N GLY A 253 -10.59 0.24 21.84
CA GLY A 253 -9.63 -0.49 22.66
C GLY A 253 -9.77 -2.01 22.60
N ASN A 254 -10.47 -2.54 21.59
CA ASN A 254 -10.46 -3.96 21.29
C ASN A 254 -9.09 -4.35 20.68
N GLU A 255 -8.51 -5.41 21.20
CA GLU A 255 -7.19 -5.91 20.78
C GLU A 255 -7.35 -7.16 19.91
N ILE A 256 -6.93 -7.08 18.66
CA ILE A 256 -6.84 -8.21 17.74
C ILE A 256 -5.36 -8.57 17.59
N LYS A 257 -4.97 -9.75 18.07
CA LYS A 257 -3.60 -10.25 17.99
C LYS A 257 -3.48 -11.33 16.92
N VAL A 258 -2.52 -11.19 16.01
CA VAL A 258 -2.18 -12.20 15.01
C VAL A 258 -0.84 -12.83 15.37
N VAL A 259 -0.82 -14.14 15.59
CA VAL A 259 0.40 -14.88 15.95
C VAL A 259 0.81 -15.79 14.80
N PHE A 260 1.93 -15.49 14.16
CA PHE A 260 2.47 -16.32 13.08
C PHE A 260 3.23 -17.53 13.65
N THR A 261 2.91 -18.70 13.12
CA THR A 261 3.43 -20.00 13.58
C THR A 261 4.31 -20.72 12.56
N GLY A 262 4.41 -20.20 11.33
CA GLY A 262 5.29 -20.73 10.27
C GLY A 262 4.62 -20.79 8.91
N ASN A 263 5.37 -20.56 7.84
CA ASN A 263 4.90 -20.70 6.46
C ASN A 263 3.59 -19.95 6.18
N ASN A 264 3.51 -18.67 6.57
CA ASN A 264 2.31 -17.83 6.46
C ASN A 264 1.09 -18.34 7.27
N GLN A 265 1.26 -19.36 8.13
CA GLN A 265 0.20 -19.79 9.04
C GLN A 265 0.17 -18.88 10.26
N TYR A 266 -1.04 -18.54 10.70
CA TYR A 266 -1.27 -17.71 11.87
C TYR A 266 -2.55 -18.10 12.60
N THR A 267 -2.63 -17.68 13.85
CA THR A 267 -3.79 -17.80 14.73
C THR A 267 -4.22 -16.39 15.13
N ILE A 268 -5.53 -16.14 15.16
CA ILE A 268 -6.10 -14.83 15.52
C ILE A 268 -6.69 -14.92 16.92
N TYR A 269 -6.42 -13.89 17.73
CA TYR A 269 -7.01 -13.69 19.04
C TYR A 269 -7.74 -12.36 19.08
N LEU A 270 -8.94 -12.33 19.65
CA LEU A 270 -9.68 -11.10 19.98
C LEU A 270 -9.78 -10.99 21.50
N ASN A 271 -9.25 -9.90 22.06
CA ASN A 271 -9.21 -9.64 23.50
C ASN A 271 -8.65 -10.84 24.31
N GLY A 272 -7.61 -11.48 23.77
CA GLY A 272 -6.94 -12.65 24.34
C GLY A 272 -7.64 -13.99 24.13
N ARG A 273 -8.82 -14.04 23.49
CA ARG A 273 -9.52 -15.27 23.13
C ARG A 273 -9.21 -15.67 21.69
N GLU A 274 -8.84 -16.93 21.47
CA GLU A 274 -8.63 -17.49 20.13
C GLU A 274 -9.94 -17.52 19.32
N ILE A 275 -9.89 -17.04 18.08
CA ILE A 275 -11.04 -16.98 17.16
C ILE A 275 -10.80 -17.67 15.82
N SER A 276 -9.56 -18.05 15.48
CA SER A 276 -9.22 -18.81 14.27
C SER A 276 -7.95 -19.64 14.41
#